data_AF-A0A8R7QNV9-F1
#
_entry.id   AF-A0A8R7QNV9-F1
#
_cell.length_a   1.000
_cell.length_b   1.000
_cell.length_c   1.000
_cell.angle_alpha   90.00
_cell.angle_beta   90.00
_cell.angle_gamma   90.00
#
_symmetry.space_group_name_H-M   'P 1'
#
loop_
_entity.id
_entity.type
_entity.pdbx_description
1 polymer ?
#
loop_
_entity_poly.entity_id
_entity_poly.type
_entity_poly.pdbx_seq_one_letter_code
_entity_poly.pdbx_strand_id
1 'polypeptide(L)'
;MAEGGERGRSWYLSKEEIEEGSPSRKDGMPAAREAQLRSVYSSYIRDVGRRLGVPDITIATGTVLCHRFYLHQSLLKNEWQVPPVHGTQQWQIVSAHTTLNSVAD
;
A
#
# COMPACT_ATOMS: atom_id res chain seq x y z
N MET A 1 -0.74 27.98 28.94
CA MET A 1 0.39 27.24 29.54
C MET A 1 0.40 25.87 28.90
N ALA A 2 1.51 25.53 28.27
CA ALA A 2 1.71 24.29 27.55
C ALA A 2 2.11 23.19 28.54
N GLU A 3 1.48 22.02 28.46
CA GLU A 3 2.06 20.79 28.95
C GLU A 3 2.12 19.80 27.78
N GLY A 4 3.31 19.77 27.16
CA GLY A 4 3.75 18.65 26.37
C GLY A 4 4.22 17.56 27.32
N GLY A 5 3.48 16.46 27.39
CA GLY A 5 3.85 15.26 28.15
C GLY A 5 3.74 14.04 27.25
N GLU A 6 4.90 13.56 26.79
CA GLU A 6 5.22 12.18 26.39
C GLU A 6 4.04 11.27 25.99
N ARG A 7 3.42 11.51 24.83
CA ARG A 7 2.69 10.43 24.14
C ARG A 7 3.72 9.50 23.53
N GLY A 8 4.22 8.54 24.31
CA GLY A 8 4.69 7.28 23.73
C GLY A 8 3.63 6.85 22.73
N ARG A 9 3.97 6.86 21.44
CA ARG A 9 3.02 6.83 20.32
C ARG A 9 2.21 5.54 20.42
N SER A 10 1.03 5.61 21.02
CA SER A 10 0.16 4.45 21.19
C SER A 10 -0.15 3.91 19.80
N TRP A 11 0.20 2.64 19.56
CA TRP A 11 -0.14 1.92 18.32
C TRP A 11 -1.61 1.49 18.28
N TYR A 12 -2.36 1.81 19.35
CA TYR A 12 -3.79 1.63 19.46
C TYR A 12 -4.44 2.99 19.25
N LEU A 13 -5.15 3.11 18.14
CA LEU A 13 -5.92 4.28 17.74
C LEU A 13 -7.39 3.90 17.65
N SER A 14 -8.28 4.84 17.94
CA SER A 14 -9.70 4.65 17.70
C SER A 14 -9.99 4.55 16.19
N LYS A 15 -11.15 3.98 15.84
CA LYS A 15 -11.57 3.90 14.44
C LYS A 15 -11.68 5.29 13.82
N GLU A 16 -12.20 6.24 14.59
CA GLU A 16 -12.36 7.65 14.22
C GLU A 16 -11.00 8.31 14.03
N GLU A 17 -10.02 8.08 14.91
CA GLU A 17 -8.65 8.60 14.74
C GLU A 17 -7.96 8.05 13.49
N ILE A 18 -8.20 6.78 13.14
CA ILE A 18 -7.65 6.15 11.93
C ILE A 18 -8.34 6.72 10.68
N GLU A 19 -9.64 6.96 10.74
CA GLU A 19 -10.43 7.48 9.63
C GLU A 19 -10.22 8.98 9.41
N GLU A 20 -10.14 9.80 10.45
CA GLU A 20 -10.01 11.26 10.34
C GLU A 20 -8.56 11.72 10.29
N GLY A 21 -7.63 10.95 10.87
CA GLY A 21 -6.26 11.38 11.12
C GLY A 21 -5.20 10.89 10.13
N SER A 22 -5.55 10.01 9.18
CA SER A 22 -4.54 9.36 8.34
C SER A 22 -3.79 10.36 7.44
N PRO A 23 -2.46 10.24 7.28
CA PRO A 23 -1.69 11.07 6.34
C PRO A 23 -2.20 10.98 4.91
N SER A 24 -2.68 9.81 4.48
CA SER A 24 -3.25 9.62 3.14
C SER A 24 -4.51 10.46 2.94
N ARG A 25 -5.38 10.55 3.95
CA ARG A 25 -6.59 11.41 3.90
C ARG A 25 -6.25 12.89 3.86
N LYS A 26 -5.25 13.32 4.65
CA LYS A 26 -4.74 14.69 4.62
C LYS A 26 -4.17 15.08 3.26
N ASP A 27 -3.62 14.10 2.55
CA ASP A 27 -3.12 14.27 1.18
C ASP A 27 -4.22 14.14 0.10
N GLY A 28 -5.49 14.05 0.49
CA GLY A 28 -6.64 14.03 -0.43
C GLY A 28 -7.05 12.65 -0.92
N MET A 29 -6.58 11.55 -0.30
CA MET A 29 -7.04 10.20 -0.65
C MET A 29 -8.45 9.94 -0.09
N PRO A 30 -9.40 9.48 -0.93
CA PRO A 30 -10.71 9.04 -0.46
C PRO A 30 -10.62 7.84 0.47
N ALA A 31 -11.47 7.82 1.50
CA ALA A 31 -11.61 6.73 2.47
C ALA A 31 -11.67 5.33 1.83
N ALA A 32 -12.52 5.18 0.81
CA ALA A 32 -12.72 3.90 0.12
C ALA A 32 -11.47 3.44 -0.63
N ARG A 33 -10.74 4.38 -1.26
CA ARG A 33 -9.50 4.08 -1.97
C ARG A 33 -8.39 3.68 -1.00
N GLU A 34 -8.31 4.35 0.14
CA GLU A 34 -7.36 4.01 1.19
C GLU A 34 -7.63 2.62 1.76
N ALA A 35 -8.89 2.30 2.06
CA ALA A 35 -9.28 0.96 2.53
C ALA A 35 -8.97 -0.12 1.49
N GLN A 36 -9.21 0.16 0.20
CA GLN A 36 -8.89 -0.75 -0.89
C GLN A 36 -7.38 -1.02 -0.95
N LEU A 37 -6.54 0.03 -0.91
CA LEU A 37 -5.08 -0.13 -0.93
C LEU A 37 -4.57 -0.92 0.28
N ARG A 38 -5.20 -0.73 1.45
CA ARG A 38 -4.89 -1.52 2.66
C ARG A 38 -5.18 -3.01 2.49
N SER A 39 -6.33 -3.34 1.90
CA SER A 39 -6.66 -4.74 1.56
C SER A 39 -5.68 -5.33 0.56
N VAL A 40 -5.33 -4.54 -0.46
CA VAL A 40 -4.48 -4.96 -1.57
C VAL A 40 -3.05 -5.25 -1.11
N TYR A 41 -2.38 -4.37 -0.35
CA TYR A 41 -1.02 -4.69 0.13
C TYR A 41 -1.03 -5.84 1.13
N SER A 42 -2.07 -5.98 1.95
CA SER A 42 -2.17 -7.06 2.93
C SER A 42 -2.25 -8.42 2.23
N SER A 43 -3.00 -8.48 1.13
CA SER A 43 -3.09 -9.66 0.27
C SER A 43 -1.76 -9.94 -0.42
N TYR A 44 -1.09 -8.91 -0.94
CA TYR A 44 0.22 -9.04 -1.56
C TYR A 44 1.28 -9.61 -0.60
N ILE A 45 1.38 -9.06 0.62
CA ILE A 45 2.32 -9.53 1.66
C ILE A 45 2.04 -11.00 1.99
N ARG A 46 0.76 -11.37 2.10
CA ARG A 46 0.34 -12.75 2.35
C ARG A 46 0.74 -13.69 1.21
N ASP A 47 0.51 -13.29 -0.03
CA ASP A 47 0.82 -14.11 -1.20
C ASP A 47 2.33 -14.29 -1.37
N VAL A 48 3.11 -13.21 -1.21
CA VAL A 48 4.58 -13.27 -1.22
C VAL A 48 5.09 -14.12 -0.07
N GLY A 49 4.59 -13.92 1.15
CA GLY A 49 5.01 -14.69 2.32
C GLY A 49 4.77 -16.19 2.16
N ARG A 50 3.60 -16.56 1.62
CA ARG A 50 3.28 -17.97 1.32
C ARG A 50 4.19 -18.55 0.24
N ARG A 51 4.47 -17.79 -0.82
CA ARG A 51 5.37 -18.22 -1.90
C ARG A 51 6.81 -18.39 -1.41
N LEU A 52 7.24 -17.58 -0.45
CA LEU A 52 8.55 -17.68 0.20
C LEU A 52 8.60 -18.77 1.29
N GLY A 53 7.47 -19.38 1.64
CA GLY A 53 7.39 -20.43 2.67
C GLY A 53 7.66 -19.94 4.09
N VAL A 54 7.46 -18.64 4.38
CA VAL A 54 7.67 -18.12 5.74
C VAL A 54 6.47 -18.46 6.65
N PRO A 55 6.67 -18.57 7.97
CA PRO A 55 5.57 -18.83 8.91
C PRO A 55 4.48 -17.76 8.89
N ASP A 56 3.23 -18.14 9.14
CA ASP A 56 2.08 -17.22 9.18
C ASP A 56 2.26 -16.08 10.20
N ILE A 57 2.96 -16.33 11.31
CA ILE A 57 3.28 -15.28 12.30
C ILE A 57 4.20 -14.19 11.71
N THR A 58 5.10 -14.57 10.81
CA THR A 58 5.99 -13.63 10.10
C THR A 58 5.20 -12.79 9.10
N ILE A 59 4.25 -13.42 8.39
CA ILE A 59 3.34 -12.72 7.47
C ILE A 59 2.49 -11.71 8.24
N ALA A 60 1.87 -12.13 9.35
CA ALA A 60 1.06 -11.26 10.19
C ALA A 60 1.87 -10.09 10.75
N THR A 61 3.13 -10.34 11.17
CA THR A 61 4.05 -9.29 11.63
C THR A 61 4.34 -8.28 10.52
N GLY A 62 4.64 -8.76 9.30
CA GLY A 62 4.86 -7.89 8.13
C GLY A 62 3.64 -7.02 7.82
N THR A 63 2.43 -7.60 7.84
CA THR A 63 1.17 -6.85 7.63
C THR A 63 0.97 -5.77 8.70
N VAL A 64 1.20 -6.07 9.98
CA VAL A 64 1.09 -5.09 11.07
C VAL A 64 2.10 -3.96 10.92
N LEU A 65 3.34 -4.27 10.51
CA LEU A 65 4.36 -3.25 10.24
C LEU A 65 3.94 -2.31 9.10
N CYS A 66 3.39 -2.85 8.02
CA CYS A 66 2.85 -2.04 6.92
C CYS A 66 1.65 -1.18 7.35
N HIS A 67 0.73 -1.71 8.16
CA HIS A 67 -0.35 -0.91 8.73
C HIS A 67 0.20 0.26 9.56
N ARG A 68 1.15 0.00 10.46
CA ARG A 68 1.77 1.02 11.31
C ARG A 68 2.52 2.08 10.51
N PHE A 69 3.20 1.67 9.44
CA PHE A 69 3.88 2.60 8.55
C PHE A 69 2.90 3.59 7.91
N TYR A 70 1.78 3.09 7.37
CA TYR A 70 0.77 3.92 6.70
C TYR A 70 -0.18 4.70 7.64
N LEU A 71 -0.04 4.54 8.96
CA LEU A 71 -0.62 5.46 9.93
C LEU A 71 0.17 6.77 10.02
N HIS A 72 1.42 6.79 9.55
CA HIS A 72 2.32 7.95 9.66
C HIS A 72 2.86 8.42 8.31
N GLN A 73 2.79 7.57 7.29
CA GLN A 73 3.12 7.89 5.92
C GLN A 73 1.89 7.80 5.03
N SER A 74 1.89 8.58 3.95
CA SER A 74 0.80 8.62 3.00
C SER A 74 0.96 7.55 1.94
N LEU A 75 -0.09 6.76 1.73
CA LEU A 75 -0.18 5.81 0.62
C LEU A 75 -0.11 6.52 -0.75
N LEU A 76 -0.59 7.78 -0.81
CA LEU A 76 -0.59 8.55 -2.04
C LEU A 76 0.83 8.99 -2.42
N LYS A 77 1.58 9.52 -1.45
CA LYS A 77 2.94 10.04 -1.68
C LYS A 77 3.97 8.95 -1.82
N ASN A 78 3.76 7.80 -1.19
CA ASN A 78 4.68 6.67 -1.25
C ASN A 78 4.44 5.76 -2.47
N GLU A 79 3.61 6.21 -3.43
CA GLU A 79 3.32 5.55 -4.72
C GLU A 79 3.30 4.02 -4.60
N TRP A 80 2.50 3.45 -3.69
CA TRP A 80 2.38 1.98 -3.61
C TRP A 80 1.73 1.50 -4.92
N GLN A 81 2.57 1.17 -5.89
CA GLN A 81 2.17 0.54 -7.13
C GLN A 81 2.00 -0.93 -6.79
N VAL A 82 0.76 -1.34 -6.63
CA VAL A 82 0.46 -2.74 -6.86
C VAL A 82 0.76 -3.01 -8.33
N PRO A 83 1.69 -3.92 -8.66
CA PRO A 83 1.73 -4.43 -10.02
C PRO A 83 0.32 -4.97 -10.32
N PRO A 84 -0.26 -4.65 -11.49
CA PRO A 84 -1.65 -4.98 -11.78
C PRO A 84 -1.87 -6.48 -11.56
N VAL A 85 -2.68 -6.80 -10.55
CA VAL A 85 -2.93 -8.16 -10.12
C VAL A 85 -3.94 -8.76 -11.11
N HIS A 86 -3.42 -9.63 -11.99
CA HIS A 86 -4.15 -10.49 -12.94
C HIS A 86 -5.26 -9.84 -13.79
N GLY A 87 -4.93 -9.53 -15.04
CA GLY A 87 -5.88 -9.75 -16.14
C GLY A 87 -6.54 -8.56 -16.83
N THR A 88 -5.90 -7.39 -16.93
CA THR A 88 -6.23 -6.44 -18.00
C THR A 88 -5.01 -6.24 -18.90
N GLN A 89 -5.21 -6.55 -20.18
CA GLN A 89 -4.22 -6.51 -21.24
C GLN A 89 -3.74 -5.08 -21.56
N GLN A 90 -3.04 -4.42 -20.63
CA GLN A 90 -2.48 -3.09 -20.89
C GLN A 90 -0.96 -3.08 -21.05
N TRP A 91 -0.27 -4.15 -20.65
CA TRP A 91 1.20 -4.25 -20.83
C TRP A 91 1.65 -4.88 -22.17
N GLN A 92 0.73 -5.29 -23.05
CA GLN A 92 1.08 -5.76 -24.40
C GLN A 92 1.12 -4.62 -25.44
N ILE A 93 0.54 -3.46 -25.16
CA ILE A 93 0.42 -2.39 -26.17
C ILE A 93 1.76 -1.63 -26.35
N VAL A 94 2.64 -1.60 -25.34
CA VAL A 94 3.94 -0.91 -25.49
C VAL A 94 5.01 -1.81 -26.14
N SER A 95 4.76 -3.12 -26.29
CA SER A 95 5.71 -4.03 -26.95
C SER A 95 5.48 -4.19 -28.46
N ALA A 96 4.27 -3.94 -28.97
CA ALA A 96 3.95 -4.13 -30.39
C ALA A 96 4.27 -2.92 -31.28
N HIS A 97 4.41 -1.72 -30.71
CA HIS A 97 4.73 -0.51 -31.48
C HIS A 97 6.24 -0.29 -31.69
N THR A 98 7.11 -1.03 -30.99
CA THR A 98 8.58 -0.94 -31.18
C THR A 98 9.12 -1.94 -32.21
N THR A 99 8.37 -3.01 -32.54
CA THR A 99 8.77 -4.00 -33.55
C THR A 99 8.22 -3.74 -34.96
N LEU A 100 7.53 -2.62 -35.20
CA LEU A 100 7.09 -2.21 -36.55
C LEU A 100 7.99 -1.15 -37.21
N ASN A 101 9.04 -0.67 -36.54
CA ASN A 101 10.03 0.26 -37.12
C ASN A 101 11.41 -0.38 -37.39
N SER A 102 11.53 -1.71 -37.37
CA SER A 102 12.79 -2.43 -37.65
C SER A 102 12.73 -3.30 -38.92
N VAL A 103 11.73 -3.11 -39.77
CA VAL A 103 11.67 -3.75 -41.11
C VAL A 103 11.28 -2.70 -42.15
N ALA A 104 12.07 -1.63 -42.22
CA ALA A 104 12.06 -0.65 -43.31
C ALA A 104 13.43 0.03 -43.39
N ASP A 105 14.46 -0.77 -43.66
CA ASP A 105 15.65 -0.43 -44.44
C ASP A 105 16.23 -1.74 -45.01
#